data_AF-A0A934TFQ1-F1
#
_entry.id   AF-A0A934TFQ1-F1
#
_cell.length_a   1.000
_cell.length_b   1.000
_cell.length_c   1.000
_cell.angle_alpha   90.00
_cell.angle_beta   90.00
_cell.angle_gamma   90.00
#
_symmetry.space_group_name_H-M   'P 1'
#
loop_
_entity.id
_entity.type
_entity.pdbx_description
1 polymer ?
#
loop_
_entity_poly.entity_id
_entity_poly.type
_entity_poly.pdbx_seq_one_letter_code
_entity_poly.pdbx_strand_id
1 'polypeptide(L)'
;MIRKQKQKSGNYLCKGIMLLFVLFFIVGGVCSQYKVCYDNDRLTTLTYGPERSNGFRISLSLVAMFTVGASDRNGLRLGAGLMFSQTIDNWTFTVGADAYQAKQKFGMGTSYAGVGFDDGFYGMTYYVNKYYQGDKQVSGIVSLHLDDFNINFEDDILAFPFTGFKVYDRYRTAALEFRYKGFMIGTNVYTTDINGQTDVSYVNSKGVYLTGKQISSPIYAGYATNGLILRYGLSGKAGGFAGQNGWHRAFFNTPDFNTGNYKDHFLQIGVDKPYTLY
;
A
#
# COMPACT_ATOMS: atom_id res chain seq x y z
N MET A 1 3.90 -45.42 -38.87
CA MET A 1 3.98 -45.77 -37.42
C MET A 1 4.82 -44.69 -36.73
N ILE A 2 4.19 -43.67 -36.13
CA ILE A 2 4.89 -42.51 -35.53
C ILE A 2 4.83 -42.66 -34.01
N ARG A 3 5.96 -42.99 -33.37
CA ARG A 3 6.07 -43.01 -31.91
C ARG A 3 6.36 -41.59 -31.40
N LYS A 4 5.38 -40.97 -30.74
CA LYS A 4 5.56 -39.74 -29.95
C LYS A 4 6.44 -40.03 -28.73
N GLN A 5 7.60 -39.40 -28.64
CA GLN A 5 8.39 -39.30 -27.41
C GLN A 5 7.65 -38.39 -26.42
N LYS A 6 7.13 -38.96 -25.33
CA LYS A 6 6.63 -38.17 -24.19
C LYS A 6 7.82 -37.67 -23.37
N GLN A 7 7.93 -36.35 -23.30
CA GLN A 7 9.02 -35.54 -22.78
C GLN A 7 9.15 -35.66 -21.25
N LYS A 8 10.36 -35.99 -20.77
CA LYS A 8 10.75 -36.09 -19.33
C LYS A 8 10.93 -34.69 -18.70
N SER A 9 9.94 -33.81 -18.72
CA SER A 9 10.08 -32.43 -18.20
C SER A 9 9.94 -32.30 -16.68
N GLY A 10 9.32 -33.27 -15.99
CA GLY A 10 9.03 -33.18 -14.55
C GLY A 10 10.26 -33.27 -13.62
N ASN A 11 11.35 -33.91 -14.06
CA ASN A 11 12.51 -34.16 -13.19
C ASN A 11 13.44 -32.94 -13.05
N TYR A 12 13.44 -32.00 -13.99
CA TYR A 12 14.34 -30.84 -13.95
C TYR A 12 13.81 -29.74 -13.04
N LEU A 13 12.49 -29.55 -12.97
CA LEU A 13 11.87 -28.58 -12.07
C LEU A 13 12.08 -28.97 -10.60
N CYS A 14 11.85 -30.24 -10.28
CA CYS A 14 12.03 -30.76 -8.92
C CYS A 14 13.50 -30.70 -8.49
N LYS A 15 14.44 -31.04 -9.38
CA LYS A 15 15.89 -30.90 -9.14
C LYS A 15 16.33 -29.45 -8.99
N GLY A 16 15.74 -28.53 -9.76
CA GLY A 16 16.00 -27.09 -9.62
C GLY A 16 15.56 -26.55 -8.26
N ILE A 17 14.36 -26.91 -7.81
CA ILE A 17 13.84 -26.53 -6.48
C ILE A 17 14.70 -27.14 -5.37
N MET A 18 15.09 -28.42 -5.51
CA MET A 18 15.94 -29.09 -4.52
C MET A 18 17.34 -28.46 -4.45
N LEU A 19 17.94 -28.11 -5.60
CA LEU A 19 19.23 -27.43 -5.65
C LEU A 19 19.16 -26.04 -5.01
N LEU A 20 18.06 -25.32 -5.21
CA LEU A 20 17.81 -24.01 -4.62
C LEU A 20 17.64 -24.11 -3.09
N PHE A 21 16.94 -25.15 -2.61
CA PHE A 21 16.85 -25.48 -1.18
C PHE A 21 18.20 -25.86 -0.58
N VAL A 22 18.97 -26.70 -1.26
CA VAL A 22 20.31 -27.11 -0.80
C VAL A 22 21.27 -25.92 -0.76
N LEU A 23 21.23 -25.02 -1.75
CA LEU A 23 21.99 -23.77 -1.73
C LEU A 23 21.54 -22.86 -0.58
N PHE A 24 20.24 -22.78 -0.29
CA PHE A 24 19.71 -22.04 0.86
C PHE A 24 20.25 -22.57 2.19
N PHE A 25 20.34 -23.89 2.34
CA PHE A 25 20.85 -24.54 3.55
C PHE A 25 22.38 -24.47 3.68
N ILE A 26 23.12 -24.55 2.57
CA ILE A 26 24.59 -24.43 2.58
C ILE A 26 25.01 -22.99 2.93
N VAL A 27 24.28 -21.98 2.44
CA VAL A 27 24.52 -20.57 2.86
C VAL A 27 24.10 -20.36 4.31
N GLY A 28 23.02 -21.01 4.78
CA GLY A 28 22.59 -20.97 6.18
C GLY A 28 23.62 -21.56 7.16
N GLY A 29 24.38 -22.58 6.77
CA GLY A 29 25.40 -23.22 7.60
C GLY A 29 26.68 -22.40 7.82
N VAL A 30 26.96 -21.39 6.96
CA VAL A 30 28.15 -20.53 7.05
C VAL A 30 27.84 -19.18 7.74
N CYS A 31 26.56 -18.85 7.93
CA CYS A 31 26.10 -17.58 8.51
C CYS A 31 25.40 -17.79 9.87
N SER A 32 26.18 -17.97 10.94
CA SER A 32 25.71 -17.99 12.36
C SER A 32 24.95 -16.72 12.83
N GLN A 33 24.65 -15.78 11.93
CA GLN A 33 24.05 -14.48 12.21
C GLN A 33 22.59 -14.35 11.76
N TYR A 34 22.07 -15.29 10.96
CA TYR A 34 20.69 -15.26 10.46
C TYR A 34 19.77 -16.10 11.34
N LYS A 35 18.73 -15.48 11.88
CA LYS A 35 17.77 -16.15 12.76
C LYS A 35 16.35 -15.71 12.42
N VAL A 36 15.40 -16.51 12.90
CA VAL A 36 13.99 -16.12 12.94
C VAL A 36 13.79 -15.25 14.17
N CYS A 37 13.41 -14.00 13.95
CA CYS A 37 13.16 -13.02 15.00
C CYS A 37 11.67 -12.68 15.01
N TYR A 38 11.11 -12.62 16.22
CA TYR A 38 9.83 -11.99 16.46
C TYR A 38 10.08 -10.52 16.77
N ASP A 39 9.44 -9.63 16.01
CA ASP A 39 9.56 -8.19 16.20
C ASP A 39 8.49 -7.73 17.20
N ASN A 40 8.92 -7.34 18.41
CA ASN A 40 8.01 -6.86 19.45
C ASN A 40 7.29 -5.57 19.04
N ASP A 41 7.88 -4.78 18.13
CA ASP A 41 7.30 -3.56 17.60
C ASP A 41 6.33 -3.84 16.44
N ARG A 42 6.29 -5.07 15.92
CA ARG A 42 5.39 -5.53 14.85
C ARG A 42 4.84 -6.93 15.16
N LEU A 43 3.85 -6.98 16.06
CA LEU A 43 3.25 -8.22 16.57
C LEU A 43 2.71 -9.17 15.48
N THR A 44 2.47 -8.64 14.29
CA THR A 44 1.86 -9.30 13.14
C THR A 44 2.88 -9.82 12.13
N THR A 45 4.19 -9.71 12.43
CA THR A 45 5.28 -10.01 11.50
C THR A 45 6.30 -10.98 12.09
N LEU A 46 6.71 -11.95 11.28
CA LEU A 46 7.81 -12.85 11.52
C LEU A 46 8.92 -12.54 10.53
N THR A 47 10.14 -12.30 10.99
CA THR A 47 11.27 -11.93 10.13
C THR A 47 12.39 -12.95 10.23
N TYR A 48 12.90 -13.41 9.09
CA TYR A 48 14.15 -14.14 8.97
C TYR A 48 15.21 -13.20 8.40
N GLY A 49 16.32 -13.01 9.12
CA GLY A 49 17.36 -12.08 8.72
C GLY A 49 18.50 -12.00 9.72
N PRO A 50 19.49 -11.13 9.46
CA PRO A 50 20.58 -10.90 10.38
C PRO A 50 20.08 -10.15 11.63
N GLU A 51 20.72 -10.40 12.77
CA GLU A 51 20.44 -9.66 14.01
C GLU A 51 20.83 -8.17 13.91
N ARG A 52 21.75 -7.81 13.01
CA ARG A 52 22.16 -6.42 12.76
C ARG A 52 21.17 -5.70 11.84
N SER A 53 21.13 -4.36 11.93
CA SER A 53 20.28 -3.50 11.09
C SER A 53 20.55 -3.67 9.59
N ASN A 54 21.78 -3.98 9.21
CA ASN A 54 22.18 -4.16 7.81
C ASN A 54 22.05 -5.61 7.33
N GLY A 55 21.67 -5.77 6.06
CA GLY A 55 21.63 -7.06 5.37
C GLY A 55 20.27 -7.42 4.79
N PHE A 56 20.18 -8.65 4.29
CA PHE A 56 19.01 -9.18 3.62
C PHE A 56 18.00 -9.75 4.62
N ARG A 57 16.71 -9.46 4.44
CA ARG A 57 15.63 -9.93 5.31
C ARG A 57 14.47 -10.47 4.49
N ILE A 58 13.83 -11.51 5.02
CA ILE A 58 12.56 -12.05 4.55
C ILE A 58 11.56 -11.89 5.67
N SER A 59 10.41 -11.27 5.41
CA SER A 59 9.35 -11.12 6.41
C SER A 59 8.04 -11.71 5.93
N LEU A 60 7.42 -12.52 6.78
CA LEU A 60 6.06 -13.02 6.63
C LEU A 60 5.17 -12.23 7.58
N SER A 61 4.07 -11.67 7.11
CA SER A 61 3.20 -10.84 7.94
C SER A 61 1.71 -11.14 7.74
N LEU A 62 0.92 -10.95 8.78
CA LEU A 62 -0.55 -11.00 8.69
C LEU A 62 -1.06 -9.79 7.92
N VAL A 63 -2.04 -9.99 7.04
CA VAL A 63 -2.84 -8.92 6.47
C VAL A 63 -4.24 -9.07 7.06
N ALA A 64 -4.64 -8.15 7.94
CA ALA A 64 -5.99 -8.13 8.48
C ALA A 64 -6.49 -6.70 8.59
N MET A 65 -7.66 -6.41 8.04
CA MET A 65 -8.24 -5.07 8.07
C MET A 65 -9.76 -5.13 7.99
N PHE A 66 -10.44 -4.69 9.04
CA PHE A 66 -11.87 -4.45 9.02
C PHE A 66 -12.14 -2.98 8.68
N THR A 67 -13.08 -2.71 7.78
CA THR A 67 -13.47 -1.36 7.40
C THR A 67 -14.98 -1.25 7.29
N VAL A 68 -15.55 -0.17 7.81
CA VAL A 68 -16.94 0.26 7.55
C VAL A 68 -16.98 1.75 7.26
N GLY A 69 -17.97 2.21 6.51
CA GLY A 69 -18.10 3.63 6.09
C GLY A 69 -17.29 3.99 4.83
N ALA A 70 -16.78 2.99 4.11
CA ALA A 70 -16.10 3.14 2.82
C ALA A 70 -16.71 2.15 1.82
N SER A 71 -17.62 2.62 0.96
CA SER A 71 -18.50 1.79 0.12
C SER A 71 -17.78 0.74 -0.74
N ASP A 72 -16.54 1.00 -1.16
CA ASP A 72 -15.73 0.07 -1.97
C ASP A 72 -14.96 -0.96 -1.13
N ARG A 73 -14.65 -0.63 0.13
CA ARG A 73 -13.72 -1.36 1.03
C ARG A 73 -14.37 -1.93 2.28
N ASN A 74 -15.69 -1.80 2.43
CA ASN A 74 -16.43 -2.34 3.57
C ASN A 74 -16.21 -3.86 3.73
N GLY A 75 -16.04 -4.29 4.98
CA GLY A 75 -15.90 -5.69 5.37
C GLY A 75 -14.53 -6.03 5.95
N LEU A 76 -14.33 -7.33 6.19
CA LEU A 76 -13.08 -7.88 6.71
C LEU A 76 -12.19 -8.33 5.54
N ARG A 77 -10.96 -7.81 5.52
CA ARG A 77 -9.85 -8.30 4.72
C ARG A 77 -8.98 -9.18 5.58
N LEU A 78 -8.68 -10.40 5.14
CA LEU A 78 -7.79 -11.33 5.85
C LEU A 78 -6.87 -12.06 4.88
N GLY A 79 -5.59 -12.19 5.24
CA GLY A 79 -4.57 -12.82 4.41
C GLY A 79 -3.17 -12.73 4.98
N ALA A 80 -2.17 -12.86 4.11
CA ALA A 80 -0.76 -12.84 4.46
C ALA A 80 0.06 -12.08 3.42
N GLY A 81 1.19 -11.52 3.86
CA GLY A 81 2.14 -10.79 3.05
C GLY A 81 3.54 -11.37 3.17
N LEU A 82 4.27 -11.42 2.06
CA LEU A 82 5.68 -11.76 1.99
C LEU A 82 6.46 -10.55 1.53
N MET A 83 7.54 -10.24 2.23
CA MET A 83 8.41 -9.11 1.97
C MET A 83 9.86 -9.56 1.93
N PHE A 84 10.61 -9.02 0.98
CA PHE A 84 12.06 -9.09 0.91
C PHE A 84 12.61 -7.69 1.08
N SER A 85 13.65 -7.54 1.89
CA SER A 85 14.35 -6.27 2.00
C SER A 85 15.86 -6.44 2.07
N GLN A 86 16.57 -5.41 1.65
CA GLN A 86 18.02 -5.30 1.76
C GLN A 86 18.35 -3.93 2.32
N THR A 87 19.02 -3.92 3.48
CA THR A 87 19.51 -2.69 4.11
C THR A 87 21.01 -2.57 3.89
N ILE A 88 21.45 -1.41 3.40
CA ILE A 88 22.86 -1.02 3.20
C ILE A 88 23.00 0.37 3.82
N ASP A 89 23.76 0.45 4.91
CA ASP A 89 23.84 1.64 5.76
C ASP A 89 22.44 2.11 6.20
N ASN A 90 22.08 3.34 5.89
CA ASN A 90 20.78 3.92 6.24
C ASN A 90 19.71 3.67 5.16
N TRP A 91 20.05 3.01 4.05
CA TRP A 91 19.15 2.77 2.93
C TRP A 91 18.56 1.36 2.98
N THR A 92 17.24 1.25 2.86
CA THR A 92 16.53 -0.02 2.79
C THR A 92 15.73 -0.12 1.51
N PHE A 93 16.03 -1.13 0.70
CA PHE A 93 15.27 -1.48 -0.51
C PHE A 93 14.30 -2.59 -0.17
N THR A 94 13.04 -2.46 -0.56
CA THR A 94 11.97 -3.39 -0.21
C THR A 94 11.18 -3.80 -1.45
N VAL A 95 10.82 -5.08 -1.53
CA VAL A 95 9.82 -5.59 -2.47
C VAL A 95 8.95 -6.61 -1.77
N GLY A 96 7.65 -6.62 -2.06
CA GLY A 96 6.75 -7.56 -1.42
C GLY A 96 5.43 -7.71 -2.14
N ALA A 97 4.67 -8.69 -1.66
CA ALA A 97 3.32 -8.93 -2.13
C ALA A 97 2.45 -9.54 -1.03
N ASP A 98 1.18 -9.18 -1.08
CA ASP A 98 0.13 -9.66 -0.21
C ASP A 98 -0.87 -10.50 -1.00
N ALA A 99 -1.40 -11.51 -0.34
CA ALA A 99 -2.59 -12.22 -0.77
C ALA A 99 -3.62 -12.19 0.35
N TYR A 100 -4.82 -11.70 0.05
CA TYR A 100 -5.91 -11.60 1.02
C TYR A 100 -7.26 -11.84 0.36
N GLN A 101 -8.32 -11.98 1.15
CA GLN A 101 -9.70 -12.01 0.68
C GLN A 101 -10.37 -10.70 1.06
N ALA A 102 -10.84 -9.90 0.09
CA ALA A 102 -11.58 -8.66 0.37
C ALA A 102 -13.10 -8.75 0.22
N LYS A 103 -13.60 -9.40 -0.84
CA LYS A 103 -15.06 -9.52 -1.09
C LYS A 103 -15.53 -10.96 -1.09
N GLN A 104 -15.00 -11.81 -1.98
CA GLN A 104 -15.50 -13.20 -2.10
C GLN A 104 -14.43 -14.25 -2.46
N LYS A 105 -13.28 -13.85 -2.99
CA LYS A 105 -12.21 -14.79 -3.38
C LYS A 105 -10.89 -14.37 -2.78
N PHE A 106 -10.17 -15.35 -2.26
CA PHE A 106 -8.77 -15.18 -1.90
C PHE A 106 -7.93 -15.05 -3.17
N GLY A 107 -7.00 -14.10 -3.18
CA GLY A 107 -6.12 -13.88 -4.32
C GLY A 107 -5.06 -12.84 -4.03
N MET A 108 -4.26 -12.54 -5.05
CA MET A 108 -3.28 -11.46 -4.97
C MET A 108 -4.00 -10.15 -4.61
N GLY A 109 -3.51 -9.48 -3.57
CA GLY A 109 -4.09 -8.28 -2.99
C GLY A 109 -3.34 -7.04 -3.46
N THR A 110 -2.09 -6.93 -3.01
CA THR A 110 -1.20 -5.81 -3.32
C THR A 110 0.19 -6.34 -3.64
N SER A 111 0.90 -5.74 -4.60
CA SER A 111 2.37 -5.87 -4.69
C SER A 111 2.99 -4.51 -4.55
N TYR A 112 4.17 -4.43 -3.98
CA TYR A 112 4.84 -3.18 -3.75
C TYR A 112 6.35 -3.29 -3.91
N ALA A 113 6.97 -2.17 -4.25
CA ALA A 113 8.40 -1.99 -4.22
C ALA A 113 8.69 -0.59 -3.69
N GLY A 114 9.75 -0.43 -2.92
CA GLY A 114 10.09 0.85 -2.35
C GLY A 114 11.50 0.96 -1.85
N VAL A 115 11.86 2.19 -1.50
CA VAL A 115 13.13 2.58 -0.93
C VAL A 115 12.87 3.44 0.30
N GLY A 116 13.64 3.20 1.35
CA GLY A 116 13.63 3.99 2.56
C GLY A 116 15.04 4.47 2.90
N PHE A 117 15.13 5.67 3.45
CA PHE A 117 16.30 6.16 4.17
C PHE A 117 15.88 6.45 5.61
N ASP A 118 16.67 6.03 6.59
CA ASP A 118 16.43 6.31 8.01
C ASP A 118 17.77 6.38 8.74
N ASP A 119 18.06 7.50 9.40
CA ASP A 119 19.26 7.69 10.23
C ASP A 119 19.01 7.63 11.73
N GLY A 120 17.78 7.29 12.14
CA GLY A 120 17.30 7.23 13.50
C GLY A 120 16.63 8.52 13.99
N PHE A 121 16.95 9.69 13.42
CA PHE A 121 16.32 10.96 13.78
C PHE A 121 15.33 11.44 12.72
N TYR A 122 15.68 11.31 11.44
CA TYR A 122 14.75 11.52 10.34
C TYR A 122 14.88 10.43 9.30
N GLY A 123 13.83 10.31 8.51
CA GLY A 123 13.85 9.42 7.39
C GLY A 123 12.71 9.67 6.43
N MET A 124 12.83 9.01 5.30
CA MET A 124 11.92 9.13 4.20
C MET A 124 11.72 7.76 3.58
N THR A 125 10.49 7.41 3.24
CA THR A 125 10.21 6.24 2.42
C THR A 125 9.42 6.62 1.20
N TYR A 126 9.64 5.87 0.13
CA TYR A 126 8.85 5.92 -1.08
C TYR A 126 8.51 4.50 -1.50
N TYR A 127 7.22 4.19 -1.61
CA TYR A 127 6.75 2.91 -2.16
C TYR A 127 5.85 3.16 -3.36
N VAL A 128 5.90 2.24 -4.31
CA VAL A 128 4.94 2.09 -5.39
C VAL A 128 4.16 0.82 -5.14
N ASN A 129 2.85 0.93 -5.10
CA ASN A 129 1.91 -0.15 -4.85
C ASN A 129 1.09 -0.44 -6.08
N LYS A 130 0.74 -1.70 -6.29
CA LYS A 130 -0.25 -2.14 -7.26
C LYS A 130 -1.32 -2.96 -6.55
N TYR A 131 -2.54 -2.47 -6.56
CA TYR A 131 -3.73 -3.12 -6.01
C TYR A 131 -4.40 -3.99 -7.09
N TYR A 132 -4.70 -5.23 -6.74
CA TYR A 132 -5.26 -6.25 -7.63
C TYR A 132 -6.72 -6.58 -7.32
N GLN A 133 -7.21 -6.24 -6.12
CA GLN A 133 -8.59 -6.48 -5.70
C GLN A 133 -9.40 -5.18 -5.63
N GLY A 134 -10.62 -5.23 -6.16
CA GLY A 134 -11.42 -4.02 -6.40
C GLY A 134 -11.03 -3.37 -7.72
N ASP A 135 -11.13 -2.05 -7.80
CA ASP A 135 -10.65 -1.29 -8.94
C ASP A 135 -9.11 -1.31 -8.94
N LYS A 136 -8.54 -1.95 -9.97
CA LYS A 136 -7.09 -2.11 -10.08
C LYS A 136 -6.42 -0.74 -10.19
N GLN A 137 -5.53 -0.44 -9.26
CA GLN A 137 -4.88 0.86 -9.16
C GLN A 137 -3.40 0.68 -8.87
N VAL A 138 -2.60 1.62 -9.36
CA VAL A 138 -1.20 1.78 -8.93
C VAL A 138 -1.12 3.12 -8.20
N SER A 139 -0.56 3.12 -6.99
CA SER A 139 -0.34 4.33 -6.20
C SER A 139 1.12 4.44 -5.78
N GLY A 140 1.56 5.67 -5.51
CA GLY A 140 2.79 5.89 -4.76
C GLY A 140 2.46 6.42 -3.37
N ILE A 141 3.27 6.06 -2.39
CA ILE A 141 3.23 6.64 -1.05
C ILE A 141 4.59 7.23 -0.73
N VAL A 142 4.59 8.46 -0.22
CA VAL A 142 5.75 9.11 0.40
C VAL A 142 5.48 9.24 1.89
N SER A 143 6.42 8.79 2.69
CA SER A 143 6.41 9.00 4.13
C SER A 143 7.63 9.78 4.54
N LEU A 144 7.46 10.75 5.43
CA LEU A 144 8.53 11.48 6.09
C LEU A 144 8.38 11.27 7.59
N HIS A 145 9.48 11.01 8.29
CA HIS A 145 9.49 11.05 9.74
C HIS A 145 10.58 11.96 10.29
N LEU A 146 10.27 12.54 11.44
CA LEU A 146 11.17 13.29 12.29
C LEU A 146 10.86 12.87 13.73
N ASP A 147 11.74 12.06 14.31
CA ASP A 147 11.56 11.47 15.63
C ASP A 147 10.18 10.77 15.74
N ASP A 148 9.33 11.18 16.69
CA ASP A 148 8.00 10.62 16.91
C ASP A 148 6.92 11.09 15.91
N PHE A 149 7.25 12.00 15.00
CA PHE A 149 6.31 12.63 14.07
C PHE A 149 6.45 12.07 12.66
N ASN A 150 5.33 11.62 12.07
CA ASN A 150 5.28 11.10 10.71
C ASN A 150 4.22 11.83 9.87
N ILE A 151 4.55 12.06 8.60
CA ILE A 151 3.61 12.48 7.55
C ILE A 151 3.61 11.39 6.49
N ASN A 152 2.43 10.88 6.16
CA ASN A 152 2.25 9.92 5.08
C ASN A 152 1.31 10.50 4.04
N PHE A 153 1.70 10.42 2.77
CA PHE A 153 0.89 10.87 1.64
C PHE A 153 0.88 9.80 0.56
N GLU A 154 -0.31 9.29 0.23
CA GLU A 154 -0.51 8.31 -0.83
C GLU A 154 -1.41 8.87 -1.92
N ASP A 155 -0.94 8.79 -3.17
CA ASP A 155 -1.64 9.27 -4.35
C ASP A 155 -1.15 8.51 -5.60
N ASP A 156 -1.99 8.34 -6.61
CA ASP A 156 -1.60 7.70 -7.87
C ASP A 156 -0.69 8.55 -8.75
N ILE A 157 -0.68 9.87 -8.59
CA ILE A 157 0.30 10.72 -9.27
C ILE A 157 1.74 10.41 -8.86
N LEU A 158 1.95 9.96 -7.64
CA LEU A 158 3.28 9.59 -7.16
C LEU A 158 3.81 8.37 -7.95
N ALA A 159 2.92 7.52 -8.48
CA ALA A 159 3.30 6.40 -9.33
C ALA A 159 3.48 6.75 -10.82
N PHE A 160 3.28 8.01 -11.23
CA PHE A 160 3.35 8.45 -12.63
C PHE A 160 4.59 7.95 -13.41
N PRO A 161 5.82 7.99 -12.85
CA PRO A 161 7.01 7.51 -13.55
C PRO A 161 6.98 6.01 -13.91
N PHE A 162 6.17 5.22 -13.21
CA PHE A 162 6.13 3.76 -13.30
C PHE A 162 4.93 3.25 -14.11
N THR A 163 3.90 4.06 -14.24
CA THR A 163 2.65 3.70 -14.92
C THR A 163 2.56 4.26 -16.33
N GLY A 164 3.38 5.26 -16.66
CA GLY A 164 3.39 5.89 -17.98
C GLY A 164 2.01 6.44 -18.34
N PHE A 165 1.27 6.97 -17.35
CA PHE A 165 -0.09 7.46 -17.56
C PHE A 165 -0.12 8.43 -18.75
N LYS A 166 -1.12 8.27 -19.62
CA LYS A 166 -1.58 9.43 -20.38
C LYS A 166 -2.08 10.43 -19.35
N VAL A 167 -1.71 11.70 -19.45
CA VAL A 167 -2.05 12.82 -18.53
C VAL A 167 -3.55 12.92 -18.16
N TYR A 168 -4.43 12.15 -18.82
CA TYR A 168 -5.87 12.10 -18.62
C TYR A 168 -6.39 10.83 -17.93
N ASP A 169 -5.52 9.90 -17.57
CA ASP A 169 -5.90 8.60 -17.00
C ASP A 169 -5.42 8.52 -15.53
N ARG A 170 -6.39 8.71 -14.62
CA ARG A 170 -6.44 8.20 -13.23
C ARG A 170 -5.70 9.03 -12.16
N TYR A 171 -6.48 9.92 -11.52
CA TYR A 171 -6.15 10.57 -10.24
C TYR A 171 -7.19 10.20 -9.17
N ARG A 172 -7.33 8.90 -8.89
CA ARG A 172 -8.53 8.32 -8.27
C ARG A 172 -8.52 8.41 -6.74
N THR A 173 -7.38 8.40 -6.06
CA THR A 173 -7.41 8.33 -4.59
C THR A 173 -6.26 9.12 -3.99
N ALA A 174 -6.57 9.99 -3.04
CA ALA A 174 -5.60 10.71 -2.24
C ALA A 174 -5.80 10.34 -0.76
N ALA A 175 -4.71 10.12 -0.04
CA ALA A 175 -4.73 9.94 1.40
C ALA A 175 -3.59 10.72 2.04
N LEU A 176 -3.87 11.37 3.15
CA LEU A 176 -2.91 12.15 3.94
C LEU A 176 -3.11 11.80 5.41
N GLU A 177 -2.04 11.41 6.09
CA GLU A 177 -2.05 11.10 7.51
C GLU A 177 -0.89 11.81 8.21
N PHE A 178 -1.20 12.48 9.31
CA PHE A 178 -0.24 12.99 10.27
C PHE A 178 -0.28 12.12 11.51
N ARG A 179 0.88 11.69 12.00
CA ARG A 179 1.00 10.84 13.18
C ARG A 179 2.01 11.42 14.15
N TYR A 180 1.68 11.42 15.44
CA TYR A 180 2.58 11.79 16.52
C TYR A 180 2.43 10.80 17.67
N LYS A 181 3.50 10.07 18.02
CA LYS A 181 3.49 9.06 19.11
C LYS A 181 2.32 8.08 19.01
N GLY A 182 2.03 7.61 17.80
CA GLY A 182 0.93 6.69 17.51
C GLY A 182 -0.44 7.36 17.31
N PHE A 183 -0.71 8.53 17.89
CA PHE A 183 -1.94 9.28 17.59
C PHE A 183 -1.90 9.79 16.16
N MET A 184 -3.03 9.68 15.44
CA MET A 184 -3.11 10.11 14.05
C MET A 184 -4.34 10.93 13.77
N ILE A 185 -4.21 11.84 12.81
CA ILE A 185 -5.30 12.49 12.12
C ILE A 185 -5.04 12.38 10.62
N GLY A 186 -6.07 12.07 9.85
CA GLY A 186 -5.89 11.93 8.42
C GLY A 186 -7.19 12.01 7.65
N THR A 187 -7.02 11.94 6.34
CA THR A 187 -8.12 11.85 5.39
C THR A 187 -7.79 10.80 4.35
N ASN A 188 -8.78 9.99 3.98
CA ASN A 188 -8.70 9.13 2.82
C ASN A 188 -9.78 9.60 1.84
N VAL A 189 -9.51 9.54 0.54
CA VAL A 189 -10.51 9.80 -0.50
C VAL A 189 -10.58 8.58 -1.39
N TYR A 190 -11.76 7.99 -1.47
CA TYR A 190 -12.09 6.89 -2.36
C TYR A 190 -12.93 7.46 -3.51
N THR A 191 -12.60 7.12 -4.75
CA THR A 191 -13.39 7.52 -5.93
C THR A 191 -13.72 6.33 -6.82
N THR A 192 -14.73 6.51 -7.68
CA THR A 192 -15.04 5.57 -8.75
C THR A 192 -14.07 5.69 -9.93
N ASP A 193 -14.07 4.64 -10.76
CA ASP A 193 -13.50 4.68 -12.10
C ASP A 193 -14.01 5.89 -12.92
N ILE A 194 -13.06 6.53 -13.61
CA ILE A 194 -13.30 7.66 -14.51
C ILE A 194 -13.05 7.25 -15.95
N ASN A 195 -13.82 7.77 -16.88
CA ASN A 195 -13.62 7.58 -18.32
C ASN A 195 -12.73 8.66 -18.97
N GLY A 196 -12.08 9.50 -18.15
CA GLY A 196 -11.18 10.58 -18.60
C GLY A 196 -11.87 11.78 -19.25
N GLN A 197 -13.21 11.79 -19.34
CA GLN A 197 -13.98 12.88 -19.92
C GLN A 197 -14.33 13.92 -18.85
N THR A 198 -14.29 15.20 -19.21
CA THR A 198 -14.54 16.34 -18.30
C THR A 198 -15.73 17.18 -18.79
N ASP A 199 -16.54 17.65 -17.85
CA ASP A 199 -17.55 18.69 -18.08
C ASP A 199 -16.95 20.03 -17.68
N VAL A 200 -16.75 20.93 -18.64
CA VAL A 200 -16.11 22.24 -18.44
C VAL A 200 -17.22 23.28 -18.22
N SER A 201 -17.32 23.80 -17.00
CA SER A 201 -18.25 24.88 -16.66
C SER A 201 -17.52 26.19 -16.42
N TYR A 202 -18.23 27.33 -16.52
CA TYR A 202 -17.66 28.68 -16.38
C TYR A 202 -16.96 28.93 -15.03
N VAL A 203 -17.23 28.11 -14.01
CA VAL A 203 -16.73 28.25 -12.63
C VAL A 203 -15.53 27.35 -12.33
N ASN A 204 -15.19 26.42 -13.23
CA ASN A 204 -14.04 25.54 -13.15
C ASN A 204 -13.45 25.36 -14.54
N SER A 205 -12.46 26.20 -14.89
CA SER A 205 -11.88 26.28 -16.24
C SER A 205 -11.21 24.98 -16.73
N LYS A 206 -11.09 23.96 -15.87
CA LYS A 206 -10.57 22.62 -16.19
C LYS A 206 -11.61 21.50 -16.13
N GLY A 207 -12.81 21.82 -15.66
CA GLY A 207 -13.94 20.91 -15.60
C GLY A 207 -13.92 19.91 -14.44
N VAL A 208 -14.98 19.11 -14.38
CA VAL A 208 -15.19 18.01 -13.42
C VAL A 208 -15.29 16.70 -14.20
N TYR A 209 -14.70 15.60 -13.70
CA TYR A 209 -14.82 14.32 -14.37
C TYR A 209 -16.29 13.87 -14.49
N LEU A 210 -16.75 13.62 -15.72
CA LEU A 210 -18.14 13.30 -16.06
C LEU A 210 -18.65 12.06 -15.31
N THR A 211 -17.81 11.01 -15.21
CA THR A 211 -18.17 9.75 -14.53
C THR A 211 -17.48 9.57 -13.18
N GLY A 212 -16.52 10.43 -12.83
CA GLY A 212 -15.74 10.30 -11.61
C GLY A 212 -16.43 10.90 -10.40
N LYS A 213 -16.74 10.05 -9.41
CA LYS A 213 -17.36 10.47 -8.16
C LYS A 213 -16.52 10.04 -6.97
N GLN A 214 -16.36 10.93 -6.01
CA GLN A 214 -15.94 10.57 -4.66
C GLN A 214 -17.03 9.71 -4.03
N ILE A 215 -16.68 8.52 -3.54
CA ILE A 215 -17.63 7.57 -2.93
C ILE A 215 -17.51 7.53 -1.41
N SER A 216 -16.36 7.93 -0.87
CA SER A 216 -16.19 8.20 0.55
C SER A 216 -14.99 9.11 0.73
N SER A 217 -15.09 10.03 1.69
CA SER A 217 -13.94 10.78 2.15
C SER A 217 -13.96 10.96 3.66
N PRO A 218 -13.50 9.95 4.41
CA PRO A 218 -13.42 10.07 5.85
C PRO A 218 -12.32 11.04 6.24
N ILE A 219 -12.66 12.01 7.08
CA ILE A 219 -11.71 12.64 7.99
C ILE A 219 -11.74 11.82 9.28
N TYR A 220 -10.59 11.31 9.70
CA TYR A 220 -10.49 10.41 10.85
C TYR A 220 -9.45 10.89 11.85
N ALA A 221 -9.68 10.51 13.10
CA ALA A 221 -8.66 10.45 14.14
C ALA A 221 -8.45 8.98 14.53
N GLY A 222 -7.28 8.65 15.05
CA GLY A 222 -6.96 7.27 15.36
C GLY A 222 -5.74 7.11 16.25
N TYR A 223 -5.38 5.85 16.44
CA TYR A 223 -4.19 5.45 17.16
C TYR A 223 -3.58 4.21 16.52
N ALA A 224 -2.26 4.19 16.41
CA ALA A 224 -1.50 3.04 15.95
C ALA A 224 -0.36 2.72 16.91
N THR A 225 -0.21 1.43 17.21
CA THR A 225 0.88 0.91 18.03
C THR A 225 1.17 -0.52 17.63
N ASN A 226 2.43 -0.94 17.69
CA ASN A 226 2.85 -2.33 17.55
C ASN A 226 2.36 -3.03 16.26
N GLY A 227 2.28 -2.27 15.16
CA GLY A 227 1.77 -2.77 13.88
C GLY A 227 0.25 -2.96 13.82
N LEU A 228 -0.52 -2.36 14.73
CA LEU A 228 -1.98 -2.35 14.73
C LEU A 228 -2.50 -0.91 14.64
N ILE A 229 -3.67 -0.73 14.01
CA ILE A 229 -4.35 0.55 13.87
C ILE A 229 -5.81 0.49 14.30
N LEU A 230 -6.28 1.63 14.80
CA LEU A 230 -7.69 1.99 14.95
C LEU A 230 -7.88 3.40 14.40
N ARG A 231 -8.80 3.56 13.45
CA ARG A 231 -9.22 4.87 12.91
C ARG A 231 -10.72 5.00 13.01
N TYR A 232 -11.19 6.15 13.46
CA TYR A 232 -12.61 6.50 13.48
C TYR A 232 -12.79 7.88 12.88
N GLY A 233 -13.80 8.03 12.04
CA GLY A 233 -14.00 9.27 11.30
C GLY A 233 -15.41 9.47 10.80
N LEU A 234 -15.57 10.58 10.11
CA LEU A 234 -16.82 10.96 9.46
C LEU A 234 -16.55 11.11 7.97
N SER A 235 -17.29 10.37 7.18
CA SER A 235 -17.31 10.52 5.73
C SER A 235 -18.16 11.72 5.39
N GLY A 236 -17.54 12.77 4.86
CA GLY A 236 -18.22 14.01 4.51
C GLY A 236 -17.50 14.79 3.43
N LYS A 237 -18.23 15.73 2.80
CA LYS A 237 -17.73 16.47 1.63
C LYS A 237 -16.43 17.26 1.90
N ALA A 238 -16.16 17.59 3.16
CA ALA A 238 -14.99 18.35 3.56
C ALA A 238 -13.67 17.61 3.26
N GLY A 239 -13.58 16.31 3.51
CA GLY A 239 -12.37 15.54 3.25
C GLY A 239 -12.03 15.47 1.76
N GLY A 240 -13.06 15.28 0.92
CA GLY A 240 -12.89 15.16 -0.53
C GLY A 240 -12.61 16.51 -1.19
N PHE A 241 -13.16 17.59 -0.62
CA PHE A 241 -12.89 18.95 -1.07
C PHE A 241 -11.49 19.42 -0.69
N ALA A 242 -11.11 19.31 0.58
CA ALA A 242 -9.83 19.83 1.07
C ALA A 242 -8.64 18.91 0.73
N GLY A 243 -8.84 17.60 0.73
CA GLY A 243 -7.82 16.61 0.39
C GLY A 243 -7.62 16.51 -1.12
N GLN A 244 -8.39 15.64 -1.78
CA GLN A 244 -8.20 15.32 -3.21
C GLN A 244 -8.35 16.54 -4.12
N ASN A 245 -9.49 17.24 -4.08
CA ASN A 245 -9.73 18.37 -5.00
C ASN A 245 -8.82 19.58 -4.67
N GLY A 246 -8.57 19.87 -3.39
CA GLY A 246 -7.64 20.91 -2.97
C GLY A 246 -6.22 20.67 -3.51
N TRP A 247 -5.74 19.44 -3.40
CA TRP A 247 -4.42 19.04 -3.88
C TRP A 247 -4.31 19.09 -5.42
N HIS A 248 -5.35 18.61 -6.13
CA HIS A 248 -5.45 18.71 -7.58
C HIS A 248 -5.32 20.15 -8.08
N ARG A 249 -6.01 21.09 -7.43
CA ARG A 249 -5.97 22.50 -7.80
C ARG A 249 -4.63 23.16 -7.46
N ALA A 250 -4.05 22.84 -6.30
CA ALA A 250 -2.87 23.52 -5.80
C ALA A 250 -1.56 23.06 -6.46
N PHE A 251 -1.43 21.77 -6.78
CA PHE A 251 -0.14 21.20 -7.18
C PHE A 251 -0.11 20.61 -8.59
N PHE A 252 -1.24 20.12 -9.10
CA PHE A 252 -1.24 19.30 -10.33
C PHE A 252 -2.06 19.87 -11.47
N ASN A 253 -2.84 20.91 -11.19
CA ASN A 253 -3.61 21.62 -12.21
C ASN A 253 -4.54 20.66 -12.98
N THR A 254 -5.16 19.71 -12.27
CA THR A 254 -6.03 18.65 -12.81
C THR A 254 -7.52 18.92 -12.52
N PRO A 255 -8.46 18.29 -13.25
CA PRO A 255 -9.90 18.38 -12.98
C PRO A 255 -10.29 17.84 -11.59
N ASP A 256 -11.42 18.36 -11.08
CA ASP A 256 -12.02 17.91 -9.82
C ASP A 256 -12.84 16.62 -10.01
N PHE A 257 -13.06 15.88 -8.91
CA PHE A 257 -14.08 14.83 -8.86
C PHE A 257 -15.43 15.39 -8.43
N ASN A 258 -16.50 14.80 -8.96
CA ASN A 258 -17.84 15.05 -8.45
C ASN A 258 -17.94 14.55 -7.00
N THR A 259 -18.54 15.35 -6.13
CA THR A 259 -18.84 14.90 -4.78
C THR A 259 -19.99 13.88 -4.84
N GLY A 260 -19.76 12.65 -4.37
CA GLY A 260 -20.83 11.67 -4.19
C GLY A 260 -21.70 11.98 -2.98
N ASN A 261 -22.69 11.11 -2.77
CA ASN A 261 -23.60 11.19 -1.62
C ASN A 261 -23.14 10.21 -0.54
N TYR A 262 -22.24 10.65 0.34
CA TYR A 262 -21.73 9.88 1.46
C TYR A 262 -21.82 10.73 2.74
N LYS A 263 -22.49 10.19 3.77
CA LYS A 263 -22.62 10.82 5.08
C LYS A 263 -22.77 9.75 6.15
N ASP A 264 -21.67 9.06 6.40
CA ASP A 264 -21.63 7.88 7.26
C ASP A 264 -20.45 7.94 8.22
N HIS A 265 -20.52 7.12 9.26
CA HIS A 265 -19.40 6.89 10.15
C HIS A 265 -18.38 5.96 9.49
N PHE A 266 -17.10 6.32 9.61
CA PHE A 266 -15.98 5.51 9.17
C PHE A 266 -15.31 4.86 10.38
N LEU A 267 -14.99 3.58 10.26
CA LEU A 267 -14.20 2.85 11.23
C LEU A 267 -13.28 1.88 10.49
N GLN A 268 -12.01 1.87 10.89
CA GLN A 268 -11.01 0.94 10.38
C GLN A 268 -10.19 0.37 11.54
N ILE A 269 -10.06 -0.95 11.58
CA ILE A 269 -9.31 -1.68 12.62
C ILE A 269 -8.50 -2.79 11.95
N GLY A 270 -7.21 -2.89 12.23
CA GLY A 270 -6.40 -3.96 11.65
C GLY A 270 -4.91 -3.78 11.79
N VAL A 271 -4.18 -4.44 10.90
CA VAL A 271 -2.72 -4.40 10.81
C VAL A 271 -2.29 -3.14 10.08
N ASP A 272 -1.40 -2.37 10.71
CA ASP A 272 -0.76 -1.21 10.10
C ASP A 272 0.28 -1.67 9.07
N LYS A 273 0.20 -1.14 7.85
CA LYS A 273 1.13 -1.48 6.77
C LYS A 273 1.78 -0.20 6.25
N PRO A 274 3.12 -0.11 6.25
CA PRO A 274 3.81 1.13 5.91
C PRO A 274 3.70 1.51 4.43
N TYR A 275 3.29 0.58 3.57
CA TYR A 275 3.17 0.78 2.13
C TYR A 275 1.76 1.20 1.69
N THR A 276 0.77 1.33 2.58
CA THR A 276 -0.60 1.71 2.20
C THR A 276 -1.31 2.48 3.32
N LEU A 277 -2.06 3.52 2.95
CA LEU A 277 -2.99 4.23 3.82
C LEU A 277 -4.42 3.65 3.75
N TYR A 278 -4.68 2.68 2.85
CA TYR A 278 -6.01 2.10 2.56
C TYR A 278 -6.26 0.70 3.14
#